data_AF-A0A836JJ46-F1
#
_entry.id   AF-A0A836JJ46-F1
#
_cell.length_a   1.000
_cell.length_b   1.000
_cell.length_c   1.000
_cell.angle_alpha   90.00
_cell.angle_beta   90.00
_cell.angle_gamma   90.00
#
_symmetry.space_group_name_H-M   'P 1'
#
loop_
_entity.id
_entity.type
_entity.pdbx_description
1 polymer ?
#
loop_
_entity_poly.entity_id
_entity_poly.type
_entity_poly.pdbx_seq_one_letter_code
_entity_poly.pdbx_strand_id
1 'polypeptide(L)'
;MIASTFPIIPCSTEETIAKETGLNVIIDKHGVKKLAEEVIEFMSDNKYTSCTRQLPKFYPSFFDIKAGDWLFLLHTLNFSLWIPNSTKQWTVNNYTGFWALCAAIKRAIDDNKLIWDPNYYMTITPTEMKYIFRGDDEIILPYLEERRIILHRVGKILKKKYGGLFINCIRESEYDADKLMKILFKFESYQDEIMFRGKPIRLYTKAKLLISDLQTYFPISSKSSIKTSTLLKDYRAVQVLLHFGAIRYTENLQLLLRICAVALKERDAQRRSTERTEMELGRSGAEVQSSAVECYYGGVG
;
A
#
# COMPACT_ATOMS: atom_id res chain seq x y z
N MET A 1 -49.57 -10.90 11.56
CA MET A 1 -48.19 -10.52 11.94
C MET A 1 -47.24 -11.05 10.88
N ILE A 2 -46.77 -10.20 9.97
CA ILE A 2 -45.80 -10.60 8.94
C ILE A 2 -44.42 -10.37 9.55
N ALA A 3 -43.69 -11.46 9.80
CA ALA A 3 -42.33 -11.39 10.29
C ALA A 3 -41.46 -10.72 9.21
N SER A 4 -40.97 -9.52 9.52
CA SER A 4 -39.94 -8.83 8.74
C SER A 4 -38.65 -9.64 8.81
N THR A 5 -38.43 -10.52 7.83
CA THR A 5 -37.12 -11.14 7.62
C THR A 5 -36.21 -10.11 6.97
N PHE A 6 -35.49 -9.36 7.80
CA PHE A 6 -34.36 -8.58 7.31
C PHE A 6 -33.39 -9.53 6.60
N PRO A 7 -32.92 -9.21 5.38
CA PRO A 7 -31.95 -10.05 4.70
C PRO A 7 -30.71 -10.17 5.57
N ILE A 8 -30.33 -11.40 5.89
CA ILE A 8 -29.07 -11.71 6.58
C ILE A 8 -27.97 -11.27 5.63
N ILE A 9 -27.36 -10.11 5.91
CA ILE A 9 -26.18 -9.65 5.19
C ILE A 9 -25.07 -10.65 5.53
N PRO A 10 -24.48 -11.33 4.54
CA PRO A 10 -23.38 -12.25 4.79
C PRO A 10 -22.26 -11.50 5.51
N CYS A 11 -21.83 -12.04 6.65
CA CYS A 11 -20.69 -11.53 7.40
C CYS A 11 -19.46 -11.53 6.49
N SER A 12 -18.76 -10.40 6.37
CA SER A 12 -17.51 -10.37 5.61
C SER A 12 -16.46 -11.28 6.25
N THR A 13 -15.46 -11.73 5.48
CA THR A 13 -14.35 -12.52 6.04
C THR A 13 -13.65 -11.73 7.15
N GLU A 14 -13.50 -10.42 6.96
CA GLU A 14 -12.96 -9.48 7.93
C GLU A 14 -13.76 -9.44 9.24
N GLU A 15 -15.09 -9.41 9.17
CA GLU A 15 -15.95 -9.38 10.37
C GLU A 15 -15.94 -10.73 11.11
N THR A 16 -15.82 -11.84 10.40
CA THR A 16 -15.66 -13.18 11.01
C THR A 16 -14.34 -13.24 11.80
N ILE A 17 -13.24 -12.79 11.19
CA ILE A 17 -11.95 -12.69 11.87
C ILE A 17 -12.05 -11.77 13.08
N ALA A 18 -12.63 -10.58 12.92
CA ALA A 18 -12.76 -9.62 14.00
C ALA A 18 -13.54 -10.19 15.20
N LYS A 19 -14.56 -11.02 14.97
CA LYS A 19 -15.28 -11.74 16.05
C LYS A 19 -14.39 -12.79 16.72
N GLU A 20 -13.56 -13.50 15.97
CA GLU A 20 -12.64 -14.50 16.51
C GLU A 20 -11.39 -13.90 17.20
N THR A 21 -10.92 -12.73 16.75
CA THR A 21 -9.74 -12.01 17.28
C THR A 21 -10.11 -10.90 18.25
N GLY A 22 -11.40 -10.58 18.41
CA GLY A 22 -11.93 -9.48 19.23
C GLY A 22 -11.57 -9.55 20.71
N LEU A 23 -10.92 -10.65 21.12
CA LEU A 23 -10.29 -10.80 22.44
C LEU A 23 -9.01 -9.98 22.61
N ASN A 24 -8.34 -9.57 21.52
CA ASN A 24 -7.04 -8.91 21.57
C ASN A 24 -7.08 -7.39 21.31
N VAL A 25 -8.17 -6.90 20.69
CA VAL A 25 -8.37 -5.48 20.40
C VAL A 25 -9.68 -5.03 21.06
N ILE A 26 -9.56 -4.08 21.98
CA ILE A 26 -10.66 -3.55 22.78
C ILE A 26 -11.04 -2.19 22.21
N ILE A 27 -12.33 -1.98 21.92
CA ILE A 27 -12.87 -0.67 21.52
C ILE A 27 -13.26 0.09 22.78
N ASP A 28 -12.70 1.29 22.96
CA ASP A 28 -12.98 2.15 24.12
C ASP A 28 -13.92 3.28 23.72
N LYS A 29 -15.15 3.28 24.25
CA LYS A 29 -16.16 4.29 23.93
C LYS A 29 -15.72 5.70 24.30
N HIS A 30 -14.91 5.87 25.35
CA HIS A 30 -14.41 7.19 25.73
C HIS A 30 -13.40 7.72 24.71
N GLY A 31 -12.47 6.88 24.27
CA GLY A 31 -11.51 7.24 23.23
C GLY A 31 -12.17 7.51 21.88
N VAL A 32 -13.20 6.72 21.52
CA VAL A 32 -14.01 6.95 20.32
C VAL A 32 -14.71 8.31 20.39
N LYS A 33 -15.31 8.65 21.53
CA LYS A 33 -15.95 9.96 21.73
C LYS A 33 -14.94 11.10 21.58
N LYS A 34 -13.77 10.99 22.23
CA LYS A 34 -12.69 11.99 22.14
C LYS A 34 -12.24 12.22 20.70
N LEU A 35 -12.01 11.13 19.94
CA LEU A 35 -11.64 11.23 18.53
C LEU A 35 -12.75 11.87 17.70
N ALA A 36 -14.02 11.54 17.97
CA ALA A 36 -15.15 12.13 17.25
C ALA A 36 -15.27 13.64 17.50
N GLU A 37 -15.06 14.08 18.75
CA GLU A 37 -15.05 15.50 19.12
C GLU A 37 -13.94 16.26 18.37
N GLU A 38 -12.72 15.74 18.35
CA GLU A 38 -11.59 16.32 17.61
C GLU A 38 -11.90 16.46 16.10
N VAL A 39 -12.49 15.42 15.51
CA VAL A 39 -12.86 15.42 14.09
C VAL A 39 -13.96 16.45 13.80
N ILE A 40 -14.95 16.60 14.69
CA ILE A 40 -16.01 17.61 14.55
C ILE A 40 -15.44 19.02 14.66
N GLU A 41 -14.57 19.27 15.64
CA GLU A 41 -13.89 20.55 15.81
C GLU A 41 -13.08 20.92 14.56
N PHE A 42 -12.23 19.99 14.09
CA PHE A 42 -11.46 20.17 12.86
C PHE A 42 -12.32 20.47 11.63
N MET A 43 -13.43 19.73 11.45
CA MET A 43 -14.32 19.95 10.30
C MET A 43 -15.05 21.29 10.38
N SER A 44 -15.40 21.74 11.58
CA SER A 44 -16.10 23.01 11.83
C SER A 44 -15.20 24.21 11.55
N ASP A 45 -13.94 24.16 11.98
CA ASP A 45 -12.98 25.26 11.84
C ASP A 45 -12.48 25.43 10.41
N ASN A 46 -12.31 24.33 9.67
CA ASN A 46 -11.67 24.37 8.37
C ASN A 46 -12.64 24.52 7.18
N LYS A 47 -13.95 24.75 7.43
CA LYS A 47 -15.01 24.82 6.39
C LYS A 47 -14.84 23.72 5.32
N TYR A 48 -14.50 22.50 5.75
CA TYR A 48 -14.11 21.43 4.84
C TYR A 48 -15.31 21.01 3.98
N THR A 49 -15.29 21.35 2.69
CA THR A 49 -16.38 21.04 1.76
C THR A 49 -16.19 19.72 1.00
N SER A 50 -14.98 19.15 0.98
CA SER A 50 -14.76 17.80 0.45
C SER A 50 -13.43 17.18 0.93
N CYS A 51 -13.47 15.92 1.37
CA CYS A 51 -12.27 15.11 1.59
C CYS A 51 -11.74 14.61 0.25
N THR A 52 -11.05 15.46 -0.51
CA THR A 52 -10.50 15.05 -1.80
C THR A 52 -9.19 14.31 -1.60
N ARG A 53 -9.24 12.96 -1.67
CA ARG A 53 -8.04 12.10 -1.58
C ARG A 53 -7.08 12.33 -2.76
N GLN A 54 -7.63 12.62 -3.93
CA GLN A 54 -6.88 12.84 -5.17
C GLN A 54 -6.66 14.35 -5.38
N LEU A 55 -5.45 14.84 -5.14
CA LEU A 55 -5.13 16.23 -5.46
C LEU A 55 -4.97 16.37 -6.99
N PRO A 56 -5.85 17.11 -7.70
CA PRO A 56 -5.88 17.08 -9.17
C PRO A 56 -4.53 17.41 -9.82
N LYS A 57 -3.72 18.27 -9.19
CA LYS A 57 -2.39 18.66 -9.67
C LYS A 57 -1.36 17.53 -9.77
N PHE A 58 -1.55 16.42 -9.05
CA PHE A 58 -0.62 15.30 -9.04
C PHE A 58 -1.10 14.10 -9.85
N TYR A 59 -2.39 14.08 -10.22
CA TYR A 59 -3.00 12.94 -10.88
C TYR A 59 -3.09 13.18 -12.38
N PRO A 60 -3.13 12.10 -13.19
CA PRO A 60 -3.47 12.20 -14.60
C PRO A 60 -4.86 12.83 -14.80
N SER A 61 -5.05 13.45 -15.96
CA SER A 61 -6.37 13.93 -16.38
C SER A 61 -7.37 12.76 -16.46
N PHE A 62 -8.65 13.03 -16.21
CA PHE A 62 -9.72 12.01 -16.24
C PHE A 62 -9.80 11.22 -17.55
N PHE A 63 -9.38 11.83 -18.67
CA PHE A 63 -9.40 11.21 -20.00
C PHE A 63 -8.02 10.69 -20.45
N ASP A 64 -7.02 10.73 -19.57
CA ASP A 64 -5.70 10.22 -19.91
C ASP A 64 -5.70 8.68 -19.90
N ILE A 65 -5.45 8.11 -21.07
CA ILE A 65 -5.33 6.66 -21.24
C ILE A 65 -4.22 6.04 -20.36
N LYS A 66 -3.25 6.84 -19.92
CA LYS A 66 -2.14 6.45 -19.04
C LYS A 66 -2.55 6.39 -17.56
N ALA A 67 -3.76 6.82 -17.20
CA ALA A 67 -4.23 6.83 -15.82
C ALA A 67 -4.16 5.45 -15.17
N GLY A 68 -4.45 4.38 -15.93
CA GLY A 68 -4.37 3.01 -15.44
C GLY A 68 -2.94 2.61 -15.03
N ASP A 69 -1.96 2.87 -15.90
CA ASP A 69 -0.54 2.59 -15.66
C ASP A 69 0.01 3.42 -14.48
N TRP A 70 -0.36 4.70 -14.44
CA TRP A 70 0.03 5.60 -13.36
C TRP A 70 -0.54 5.19 -12.01
N LEU A 71 -1.83 4.82 -11.95
CA LEU A 71 -2.46 4.35 -10.72
C LEU A 71 -1.87 3.02 -10.26
N PHE A 72 -1.58 2.10 -11.18
CA PHE A 72 -0.90 0.85 -10.85
C PHE A 72 0.49 1.10 -10.26
N LEU A 73 1.28 2.02 -10.86
CA LEU A 73 2.56 2.45 -10.31
C LEU A 73 2.39 3.01 -8.88
N LEU A 74 1.51 4.02 -8.72
CA LEU A 74 1.29 4.69 -7.44
C LEU A 74 0.98 3.68 -6.35
N HIS A 75 -0.02 2.82 -6.59
CA HIS A 75 -0.42 1.80 -5.61
C HIS A 75 0.68 0.79 -5.37
N THR A 76 1.40 0.35 -6.40
CA THR A 76 2.54 -0.57 -6.25
C THR A 76 3.56 -0.03 -5.25
N LEU A 77 3.84 1.29 -5.27
CA LEU A 77 4.83 1.96 -4.44
C LEU A 77 4.30 2.51 -3.11
N ASN A 78 2.98 2.50 -2.91
CA ASN A 78 2.30 3.06 -1.74
C ASN A 78 2.39 2.15 -0.50
N PHE A 79 3.59 2.05 0.07
CA PHE A 79 3.86 1.40 1.35
C PHE A 79 5.03 2.09 2.05
N SER A 80 5.08 2.02 3.39
CA SER A 80 6.20 2.52 4.19
C SER A 80 6.67 3.94 3.85
N LEU A 81 5.72 4.88 3.73
CA LEU A 81 5.98 6.28 3.39
C LEU A 81 6.30 7.17 4.63
N TRP A 82 6.46 6.55 5.79
CA TRP A 82 6.72 7.21 7.06
C TRP A 82 7.92 6.59 7.75
N ILE A 83 8.70 7.40 8.47
CA ILE A 83 9.85 6.97 9.26
C ILE A 83 9.43 6.99 10.74
N PRO A 84 9.19 5.81 11.36
CA PRO A 84 8.77 5.74 12.77
C PRO A 84 9.80 6.40 13.69
N ASN A 85 9.32 7.15 14.69
CA ASN A 85 10.13 7.78 15.75
C ASN A 85 11.22 8.75 15.26
N SER A 86 11.12 9.24 14.01
CA SER A 86 12.03 10.25 13.48
C SER A 86 11.47 11.66 13.65
N THR A 87 12.35 12.61 14.00
CA THR A 87 12.03 14.05 14.07
C THR A 87 11.83 14.66 12.69
N LYS A 88 12.38 14.03 11.65
CA LYS A 88 12.22 14.43 10.25
C LYS A 88 11.61 13.29 9.42
N GLN A 89 10.72 13.65 8.52
CA GLN A 89 10.06 12.72 7.60
C GLN A 89 10.56 12.95 6.19
N TRP A 90 10.42 11.95 5.33
CA TRP A 90 10.69 12.13 3.90
C TRP A 90 9.67 13.12 3.32
N THR A 91 10.16 14.20 2.72
CA THR A 91 9.31 15.22 2.10
C THR A 91 9.63 15.42 0.63
N VAL A 92 8.61 15.77 -0.15
CA VAL A 92 8.77 16.20 -1.54
C VAL A 92 7.84 17.37 -1.79
N ASN A 93 8.40 18.51 -2.21
CA ASN A 93 7.68 19.77 -2.35
C ASN A 93 6.90 20.14 -1.08
N ASN A 94 7.50 19.94 0.10
CA ASN A 94 6.91 20.11 1.43
C ASN A 94 5.74 19.16 1.77
N TYR A 95 5.39 18.22 0.90
CA TYR A 95 4.44 17.15 1.22
C TYR A 95 5.13 16.02 1.97
N THR A 96 4.39 15.27 2.76
CA THR A 96 4.84 14.04 3.44
C THR A 96 3.97 12.84 3.02
N GLY A 97 4.42 11.62 3.31
CA GLY A 97 3.62 10.42 3.17
C GLY A 97 3.09 10.19 1.74
N PHE A 98 1.79 9.90 1.63
CA PHE A 98 1.13 9.64 0.35
C PHE A 98 1.27 10.79 -0.65
N TRP A 99 1.13 12.03 -0.20
CA TRP A 99 1.24 13.18 -1.10
C TRP A 99 2.68 13.45 -1.54
N ALA A 100 3.69 13.14 -0.71
CA ALA A 100 5.09 13.18 -1.12
C ALA A 100 5.36 12.15 -2.24
N LEU A 101 4.78 10.95 -2.15
CA LEU A 101 4.89 9.94 -3.20
C LEU A 101 4.29 10.43 -4.52
N CYS A 102 3.09 11.00 -4.48
CA CYS A 102 2.45 11.60 -5.65
C CYS A 102 3.29 12.73 -6.24
N ALA A 103 3.83 13.61 -5.40
CA ALA A 103 4.67 14.71 -5.83
C ALA A 103 6.00 14.24 -6.46
N ALA A 104 6.61 13.18 -5.92
CA ALA A 104 7.82 12.58 -6.49
C ALA A 104 7.58 11.96 -7.87
N ILE A 105 6.47 11.23 -8.04
CA ILE A 105 6.09 10.65 -9.33
C ILE A 105 5.83 11.77 -10.35
N LYS A 106 5.08 12.81 -9.95
CA LYS A 106 4.82 13.97 -10.83
C LYS A 106 6.12 14.65 -11.25
N ARG A 107 7.01 14.94 -10.31
CA ARG A 107 8.32 15.55 -10.59
C ARG A 107 9.17 14.70 -11.53
N ALA A 108 9.17 13.38 -11.37
CA ALA A 108 9.87 12.48 -12.29
C ALA A 108 9.34 12.58 -13.72
N ILE A 109 8.02 12.65 -13.88
CA ILE A 109 7.38 12.82 -15.20
C ILE A 109 7.76 14.18 -15.81
N ASP A 110 7.76 15.24 -15.01
CA ASP A 110 8.19 16.58 -15.44
C ASP A 110 9.68 16.62 -15.83
N ASP A 111 10.51 15.82 -15.17
CA ASP A 111 11.93 15.58 -15.49
C ASP A 111 12.12 14.60 -16.69
N ASN A 112 11.06 14.34 -17.48
CA ASN A 112 11.05 13.39 -18.61
C ASN A 112 11.42 11.95 -18.26
N LYS A 113 11.25 11.54 -16.99
CA LYS A 113 11.38 10.14 -16.56
C LYS A 113 10.00 9.48 -16.63
N LEU A 114 9.82 8.56 -17.57
CA LEU A 114 8.56 7.83 -17.79
C LEU A 114 8.35 6.73 -16.75
N ILE A 115 8.35 7.07 -15.45
CA ILE A 115 8.27 6.11 -14.36
C ILE A 115 6.95 5.32 -14.31
N TRP A 116 5.91 5.78 -15.01
CA TRP A 116 4.66 5.02 -15.19
C TRP A 116 4.76 3.92 -16.26
N ASP A 117 5.77 3.96 -17.15
CA ASP A 117 5.96 2.97 -18.22
C ASP A 117 6.70 1.73 -17.69
N PRO A 118 6.10 0.52 -17.80
CA PRO A 118 6.76 -0.72 -17.40
C PRO A 118 8.08 -1.00 -18.09
N ASN A 119 8.24 -0.64 -19.36
CA ASN A 119 9.51 -0.82 -20.06
C ASN A 119 10.62 0.04 -19.46
N TYR A 120 10.27 1.24 -18.96
CA TYR A 120 11.20 2.11 -18.26
C TYR A 120 11.57 1.53 -16.90
N TYR A 121 10.57 1.27 -16.03
CA TYR A 121 10.87 0.84 -14.66
C TYR A 121 11.38 -0.60 -14.54
N MET A 122 11.27 -1.45 -15.58
CA MET A 122 11.92 -2.76 -15.61
C MET A 122 13.45 -2.69 -15.63
N THR A 123 14.02 -1.57 -16.07
CA THR A 123 15.46 -1.37 -16.22
C THR A 123 16.00 -0.27 -15.31
N ILE A 124 15.13 0.35 -14.50
CA ILE A 124 15.51 1.46 -13.63
C ILE A 124 16.60 1.05 -12.65
N THR A 125 17.63 1.90 -12.56
CA THR A 125 18.81 1.67 -11.74
C THR A 125 18.62 2.16 -10.30
N PRO A 126 19.41 1.68 -9.32
CA PRO A 126 19.40 2.24 -7.97
C PRO A 126 19.68 3.76 -7.94
N THR A 127 20.55 4.25 -8.83
CA THR A 127 20.86 5.68 -8.96
C THR A 127 19.66 6.48 -9.45
N GLU A 128 18.92 5.97 -10.44
CA GLU A 128 17.68 6.62 -10.91
C GLU A 128 16.57 6.57 -9.85
N MET A 129 16.44 5.48 -9.11
CA MET A 129 15.50 5.42 -7.97
C MET A 129 15.81 6.49 -6.93
N LYS A 130 17.08 6.66 -6.57
CA LYS A 130 17.54 7.74 -5.65
C LYS A 130 17.24 9.12 -6.22
N TYR A 131 17.49 9.33 -7.51
CA TYR A 131 17.20 10.59 -8.17
C TYR A 131 15.69 10.90 -8.14
N ILE A 132 14.84 9.97 -8.57
CA ILE A 132 13.39 10.19 -8.69
C ILE A 132 12.75 10.45 -7.33
N PHE A 133 13.07 9.63 -6.33
CA PHE A 133 12.50 9.70 -4.99
C PHE A 133 13.33 10.52 -4.00
N ARG A 134 14.24 11.38 -4.48
CA ARG A 134 14.98 12.33 -3.63
C ARG A 134 14.02 13.20 -2.81
N GLY A 135 14.33 13.39 -1.54
CA GLY A 135 13.58 14.29 -0.69
C GLY A 135 13.88 15.76 -0.99
N ASP A 136 13.22 16.66 -0.28
CA ASP A 136 13.63 18.08 -0.22
C ASP A 136 14.92 18.25 0.60
N ASP A 137 15.24 17.27 1.45
CA ASP A 137 16.48 17.18 2.22
C ASP A 137 17.11 15.77 2.10
N GLU A 138 18.11 15.49 2.94
CA GLU A 138 18.87 14.23 2.94
C GLU A 138 18.08 13.01 3.44
N ILE A 139 16.82 13.18 3.85
CA ILE A 139 15.99 12.07 4.31
C ILE A 139 15.63 11.20 3.11
N ILE A 140 15.92 9.90 3.22
CA ILE A 140 15.66 8.92 2.16
C ILE A 140 14.33 8.21 2.42
N LEU A 141 13.53 8.05 1.37
CA LEU A 141 12.33 7.23 1.39
C LEU A 141 12.66 5.78 1.83
N PRO A 142 12.08 5.26 2.92
CA PRO A 142 12.37 3.90 3.41
C PRO A 142 12.02 2.84 2.39
N TYR A 143 12.83 1.78 2.26
CA TYR A 143 12.63 0.65 1.34
C TYR A 143 12.72 0.98 -0.16
N LEU A 144 13.67 1.84 -0.53
CA LEU A 144 13.82 2.30 -1.91
C LEU A 144 14.25 1.17 -2.87
N GLU A 145 15.12 0.27 -2.43
CA GLU A 145 15.61 -0.84 -3.24
C GLU A 145 14.53 -1.92 -3.42
N GLU A 146 13.72 -2.15 -2.41
CA GLU A 146 12.56 -3.04 -2.45
C GLU A 146 11.53 -2.54 -3.44
N ARG A 147 11.26 -1.22 -3.45
CA ARG A 147 10.42 -0.62 -4.48
C ARG A 147 10.97 -0.90 -5.87
N ARG A 148 12.28 -0.78 -6.07
CA ARG A 148 12.94 -1.10 -7.35
C ARG A 148 12.73 -2.57 -7.74
N ILE A 149 12.97 -3.50 -6.82
CA ILE A 149 12.79 -4.94 -7.04
C ILE A 149 11.32 -5.25 -7.39
N ILE A 150 10.37 -4.66 -6.67
CA ILE A 150 8.93 -4.81 -6.93
C ILE A 150 8.59 -4.30 -8.34
N LEU A 151 9.07 -3.11 -8.71
CA LEU A 151 8.87 -2.55 -10.06
C LEU A 151 9.40 -3.49 -11.14
N HIS A 152 10.61 -4.03 -10.96
CA HIS A 152 11.19 -4.99 -11.90
C HIS A 152 10.31 -6.24 -12.05
N ARG A 153 9.77 -6.78 -10.94
CA ARG A 153 8.90 -7.97 -10.95
C ARG A 153 7.56 -7.70 -11.62
N VAL A 154 6.85 -6.65 -11.21
CA VAL A 154 5.53 -6.33 -11.79
C VAL A 154 5.66 -5.98 -13.28
N GLY A 155 6.73 -5.29 -13.66
CA GLY A 155 7.02 -4.96 -15.05
C GLY A 155 7.26 -6.19 -15.92
N LYS A 156 8.05 -7.16 -15.43
CA LYS A 156 8.24 -8.45 -16.13
C LYS A 156 6.92 -9.18 -16.36
N ILE A 157 6.01 -9.17 -15.37
CA ILE A 157 4.68 -9.78 -15.51
C ILE A 157 3.86 -9.04 -16.55
N LEU A 158 3.82 -7.70 -16.50
CA LEU A 158 3.12 -6.87 -17.48
C LEU A 158 3.65 -7.09 -18.89
N LYS A 159 4.98 -7.13 -19.07
CA LYS A 159 5.60 -7.36 -20.37
C LYS A 159 5.23 -8.74 -20.93
N LYS A 160 5.31 -9.78 -20.10
CA LYS A 160 5.06 -11.16 -20.53
C LYS A 160 3.59 -11.46 -20.82
N LYS A 161 2.65 -10.90 -20.05
CA LYS A 161 1.24 -11.30 -20.09
C LYS A 161 0.28 -10.22 -20.60
N TYR A 162 0.68 -8.94 -20.52
CA TYR A 162 -0.22 -7.80 -20.69
C TYR A 162 0.34 -6.76 -21.67
N GLY A 163 1.20 -7.17 -22.61
CA GLY A 163 1.76 -6.27 -23.62
C GLY A 163 2.61 -5.12 -23.07
N GLY A 164 3.03 -5.20 -21.81
CA GLY A 164 3.83 -4.16 -21.14
C GLY A 164 3.04 -2.95 -20.64
N LEU A 165 1.72 -3.03 -20.51
CA LEU A 165 0.89 -1.95 -19.94
C LEU A 165 -0.22 -2.53 -19.04
N PHE A 166 -0.44 -1.90 -17.89
CA PHE A 166 -1.49 -2.28 -16.94
C PHE A 166 -2.90 -2.00 -17.47
N ILE A 167 -3.09 -1.03 -18.37
CA ILE A 167 -4.40 -0.81 -19.02
C ILE A 167 -4.92 -2.08 -19.71
N ASN A 168 -4.03 -2.98 -20.17
CA ASN A 168 -4.42 -4.25 -20.75
C ASN A 168 -4.96 -5.23 -19.70
N CYS A 169 -4.54 -5.13 -18.43
CA CYS A 169 -5.18 -5.87 -17.33
C CYS A 169 -6.63 -5.43 -17.13
N ILE A 170 -6.91 -4.11 -17.21
CA ILE A 170 -8.26 -3.54 -17.09
C ILE A 170 -9.15 -3.98 -18.26
N ARG A 171 -8.59 -4.03 -19.47
CA ARG A 171 -9.29 -4.53 -20.67
C ARG A 171 -9.56 -6.03 -20.60
N GLU A 172 -8.56 -6.83 -20.19
CA GLU A 172 -8.71 -8.29 -20.00
C GLU A 172 -9.72 -8.63 -18.91
N SER A 173 -9.86 -7.77 -17.89
CA SER A 173 -10.93 -7.93 -16.90
C SER A 173 -12.31 -7.55 -17.44
N GLU A 174 -12.45 -7.10 -18.68
CA GLU A 174 -13.71 -6.60 -19.26
C GLU A 174 -14.37 -5.53 -18.38
N TYR A 175 -13.54 -4.69 -17.74
CA TYR A 175 -14.01 -3.68 -16.77
C TYR A 175 -14.84 -4.27 -15.61
N ASP A 176 -14.65 -5.54 -15.28
CA ASP A 176 -15.27 -6.22 -14.13
C ASP A 176 -14.30 -6.23 -12.95
N ALA A 177 -14.74 -5.70 -11.81
CA ALA A 177 -13.93 -5.55 -10.60
C ALA A 177 -13.46 -6.90 -10.02
N ASP A 178 -14.32 -7.93 -10.08
CA ASP A 178 -14.00 -9.26 -9.56
C ASP A 178 -12.98 -9.98 -10.45
N LYS A 179 -13.08 -9.82 -11.77
CA LYS A 179 -12.05 -10.29 -12.72
C LYS A 179 -10.74 -9.54 -12.53
N LEU A 180 -10.79 -8.22 -12.36
CA LEU A 180 -9.59 -7.40 -12.15
C LEU A 180 -8.88 -7.76 -10.84
N MET A 181 -9.64 -8.06 -9.78
CA MET A 181 -9.09 -8.57 -8.51
C MET A 181 -8.27 -9.85 -8.72
N LYS A 182 -8.80 -10.81 -9.50
CA LYS A 182 -8.10 -12.07 -9.83
C LYS A 182 -6.82 -11.82 -10.63
N ILE A 183 -6.84 -10.84 -11.54
CA ILE A 183 -5.64 -10.44 -12.29
C ILE A 183 -4.61 -9.82 -11.35
N LEU A 184 -5.03 -8.92 -10.45
CA LEU A 184 -4.16 -8.28 -9.48
C LEU A 184 -3.46 -9.29 -8.57
N PHE A 185 -4.12 -10.39 -8.21
CA PHE A 185 -3.53 -11.45 -7.40
C PHE A 185 -2.36 -12.20 -8.10
N LYS A 186 -2.16 -12.00 -9.41
CA LYS A 186 -0.97 -12.51 -10.12
C LYS A 186 0.30 -11.72 -9.81
N PHE A 187 0.17 -10.55 -9.19
CA PHE A 187 1.27 -9.71 -8.75
C PHE A 187 1.49 -9.93 -7.25
N GLU A 188 2.66 -10.44 -6.89
CA GLU A 188 3.03 -10.76 -5.50
C GLU A 188 2.78 -9.59 -4.52
N SER A 189 3.07 -8.36 -4.93
CA SER A 189 2.84 -7.16 -4.11
C SER A 189 1.36 -6.84 -3.81
N TYR A 190 0.43 -7.59 -4.39
CA TYR A 190 -1.02 -7.50 -4.18
C TYR A 190 -1.59 -8.78 -3.55
N GLN A 191 -0.75 -9.78 -3.27
CA GLN A 191 -1.12 -11.01 -2.56
C GLN A 191 -1.17 -10.75 -1.07
N ASP A 192 -2.29 -10.21 -0.62
CA ASP A 192 -2.57 -9.94 0.79
C ASP A 192 -3.22 -11.17 1.42
N GLU A 193 -2.48 -12.30 1.44
CA GLU A 193 -2.87 -13.60 2.00
C GLU A 193 -2.07 -13.90 3.27
N ILE A 194 -2.77 -14.24 4.36
CA ILE A 194 -2.16 -14.66 5.62
C ILE A 194 -2.79 -15.97 6.10
N MET A 195 -1.98 -16.83 6.70
CA MET A 195 -2.47 -18.02 7.37
C MET A 195 -2.98 -17.67 8.77
N PHE A 196 -4.27 -17.85 9.01
CA PHE A 196 -4.89 -17.68 10.32
C PHE A 196 -5.58 -18.98 10.72
N ARG A 197 -5.12 -19.60 11.82
CA ARG A 197 -5.66 -20.88 12.35
C ARG A 197 -5.76 -21.98 11.28
N GLY A 198 -4.71 -22.11 10.46
CA GLY A 198 -4.64 -23.11 9.40
C GLY A 198 -5.52 -22.82 8.18
N LYS A 199 -6.20 -21.67 8.12
CA LYS A 199 -6.98 -21.24 6.95
C LYS A 199 -6.29 -20.03 6.27
N PRO A 200 -6.15 -20.03 4.94
CA PRO A 200 -5.69 -18.86 4.22
C PRO A 200 -6.79 -17.79 4.24
N ILE A 201 -6.40 -16.57 4.61
CA ILE A 201 -7.27 -15.40 4.68
C ILE A 201 -6.74 -14.35 3.73
N ARG A 202 -7.63 -13.79 2.91
CA ARG A 202 -7.26 -12.79 1.91
C ARG A 202 -8.00 -11.48 2.16
N LEU A 203 -7.26 -10.43 2.50
CA LEU A 203 -7.83 -9.11 2.79
C LEU A 203 -7.98 -8.24 1.53
N TYR A 204 -7.15 -8.52 0.52
CA TYR A 204 -7.11 -7.85 -0.78
C TYR A 204 -7.04 -6.32 -0.69
N THR A 205 -6.41 -5.79 0.36
CA THR A 205 -6.50 -4.38 0.75
C THR A 205 -6.01 -3.45 -0.36
N LYS A 206 -4.78 -3.68 -0.80
CA LYS A 206 -4.12 -2.88 -1.84
C LYS A 206 -4.83 -2.98 -3.19
N ALA A 207 -5.31 -4.18 -3.53
CA ALA A 207 -6.04 -4.42 -4.78
C ALA A 207 -7.41 -3.73 -4.79
N LYS A 208 -8.17 -3.82 -3.68
CA LYS A 208 -9.44 -3.09 -3.49
C LYS A 208 -9.23 -1.57 -3.61
N LEU A 209 -8.15 -1.05 -3.01
CA LEU A 209 -7.83 0.38 -3.07
C LEU A 209 -7.50 0.84 -4.50
N LEU A 210 -6.68 0.08 -5.23
CA LEU A 210 -6.39 0.36 -6.64
C LEU A 210 -7.66 0.33 -7.50
N ILE A 211 -8.51 -0.70 -7.34
CA ILE A 211 -9.77 -0.80 -8.10
C ILE A 211 -10.68 0.40 -7.81
N SER A 212 -10.79 0.80 -6.54
CA SER A 212 -11.58 1.98 -6.14
C SER A 212 -11.10 3.25 -6.83
N ASP A 213 -9.78 3.48 -6.94
CA ASP A 213 -9.26 4.61 -7.73
C ASP A 213 -9.49 4.45 -9.22
N LEU A 214 -9.37 3.25 -9.77
CA LEU A 214 -9.60 3.04 -11.20
C LEU A 214 -11.05 3.32 -11.59
N GLN A 215 -12.02 3.12 -10.69
CA GLN A 215 -13.43 3.45 -10.92
C GLN A 215 -13.70 4.94 -11.15
N THR A 216 -12.78 5.84 -10.75
CA THR A 216 -12.92 7.27 -11.05
C THR A 216 -12.50 7.62 -12.49
N TYR A 217 -11.79 6.73 -13.18
CA TYR A 217 -11.24 6.94 -14.53
C TYR A 217 -11.83 5.99 -15.58
N PHE A 218 -12.25 4.80 -15.16
CA PHE A 218 -12.70 3.74 -16.03
C PHE A 218 -14.08 3.24 -15.60
N PRO A 219 -14.93 2.77 -16.53
CA PRO A 219 -16.27 2.26 -16.24
C PRO A 219 -16.21 0.86 -15.60
N ILE A 220 -15.44 0.71 -14.51
CA ILE A 220 -15.27 -0.56 -13.81
C ILE A 220 -16.45 -0.78 -12.88
N SER A 221 -17.15 -1.90 -13.08
CA SER A 221 -18.31 -2.29 -12.27
C SER A 221 -18.06 -3.61 -11.56
N SER A 222 -18.71 -3.81 -10.42
CA SER A 222 -18.75 -5.11 -9.73
C SER A 222 -20.08 -5.79 -10.04
N LYS A 223 -20.04 -7.07 -10.44
CA LYS A 223 -21.25 -7.90 -10.50
C LYS A 223 -21.60 -8.47 -9.13
N SER A 224 -20.65 -8.52 -8.20
CA SER A 224 -20.88 -8.95 -6.82
C SER A 224 -21.30 -7.77 -5.93
N SER A 225 -22.34 -7.96 -5.14
CA SER A 225 -22.89 -6.99 -4.18
C SER A 225 -22.10 -6.93 -2.86
N ILE A 226 -20.83 -7.35 -2.86
CA ILE A 226 -20.02 -7.40 -1.65
C ILE A 226 -19.70 -5.97 -1.24
N LYS A 227 -20.51 -5.44 -0.31
CA LYS A 227 -20.23 -4.22 0.45
C LYS A 227 -18.91 -4.45 1.19
N THR A 228 -17.83 -4.03 0.57
CA THR A 228 -16.52 -4.07 1.19
C THR A 228 -16.53 -3.01 2.28
N SER A 229 -16.13 -3.37 3.51
CA SER A 229 -15.95 -2.39 4.58
C SER A 229 -14.95 -1.32 4.10
N THR A 230 -15.45 -0.12 3.87
CA THR A 230 -14.71 1.05 3.38
C THR A 230 -13.79 1.66 4.43
N LEU A 231 -13.63 1.01 5.59
CA LEU A 231 -12.86 1.57 6.68
C LEU A 231 -11.36 1.49 6.36
N LEU A 232 -10.76 2.67 6.24
CA LEU A 232 -9.36 2.96 5.95
C LEU A 232 -8.40 1.89 6.50
N LYS A 233 -7.75 1.18 5.59
CA LYS A 233 -6.72 0.18 5.88
C LYS A 233 -5.32 0.79 5.80
N ASP A 234 -5.16 1.97 6.37
CA ASP A 234 -3.85 2.58 6.57
C ASP A 234 -3.44 2.31 8.03
N TYR A 235 -2.22 1.81 8.25
CA TYR A 235 -1.66 1.64 9.59
C TYR A 235 -1.66 2.97 10.37
N ARG A 236 -1.68 4.12 9.69
CA ARG A 236 -1.89 5.44 10.29
C ARG A 236 -3.26 5.58 10.95
N ALA A 237 -4.32 5.06 10.34
CA ALA A 237 -5.64 5.08 10.96
C ALA A 237 -5.62 4.31 12.29
N VAL A 238 -4.96 3.15 12.31
CA VAL A 238 -4.74 2.36 13.54
C VAL A 238 -3.93 3.14 14.58
N GLN A 239 -2.87 3.84 14.17
CA GLN A 239 -2.08 4.70 15.07
C GLN A 239 -2.89 5.85 15.66
N VAL A 240 -3.75 6.50 14.87
CA VAL A 240 -4.65 7.56 15.36
C VAL A 240 -5.64 6.98 16.36
N LEU A 241 -6.26 5.84 16.05
CA LEU A 241 -7.18 5.17 16.97
C LEU A 241 -6.49 4.81 18.30
N LEU A 242 -5.25 4.33 18.27
CA LEU A 242 -4.46 4.06 19.47
C LEU A 242 -4.11 5.35 20.24
N HIS A 243 -3.72 6.41 19.54
CA HIS A 243 -3.34 7.69 20.15
C HIS A 243 -4.49 8.32 20.94
N PHE A 244 -5.70 8.31 20.38
CA PHE A 244 -6.90 8.78 21.06
C PHE A 244 -7.46 7.77 22.07
N GLY A 245 -6.84 6.60 22.19
CA GLY A 245 -7.32 5.50 23.03
C GLY A 245 -8.64 4.90 22.57
N ALA A 246 -9.10 5.19 21.34
CA ALA A 246 -10.32 4.64 20.76
C ALA A 246 -10.25 3.12 20.59
N ILE A 247 -9.04 2.60 20.37
CA ILE A 247 -8.74 1.17 20.50
C ILE A 247 -7.58 0.97 21.47
N ARG A 248 -7.57 -0.17 22.16
CA ARG A 248 -6.46 -0.62 23.00
C ARG A 248 -6.17 -2.09 22.73
N TYR A 249 -4.92 -2.47 22.83
CA TYR A 249 -4.50 -3.87 22.73
C TYR A 249 -4.41 -4.51 24.10
N THR A 250 -4.75 -5.79 24.20
CA THR A 250 -4.44 -6.58 25.39
C THR A 250 -2.93 -6.64 25.63
N GLU A 251 -2.51 -6.85 26.87
CA GLU A 251 -1.09 -6.99 27.23
C GLU A 251 -0.40 -8.06 26.37
N ASN A 252 -1.10 -9.17 26.12
CA ASN A 252 -0.59 -10.27 25.31
C ASN A 252 -0.33 -9.84 23.85
N LEU A 253 -1.26 -9.12 23.23
CA LEU A 253 -1.05 -8.59 21.88
C LEU A 253 0.05 -7.52 21.85
N GLN A 254 0.13 -6.65 22.87
CA GLN A 254 1.21 -5.66 22.96
C GLN A 254 2.58 -6.34 23.04
N LEU A 255 2.71 -7.41 23.83
CA LEU A 255 3.94 -8.18 23.94
C LEU A 255 4.33 -8.81 22.60
N LEU A 256 3.38 -9.46 21.92
CA LEU A 256 3.60 -10.03 20.59
C LEU A 256 4.07 -8.98 19.57
N LEU A 257 3.43 -7.80 19.55
CA LEU A 257 3.82 -6.71 18.66
C LEU A 257 5.24 -6.20 18.96
N ARG A 258 5.65 -6.14 20.23
CA ARG A 258 7.01 -5.75 20.62
C ARG A 258 8.03 -6.80 20.16
N ILE A 259 7.75 -8.09 20.35
CA ILE A 259 8.63 -9.18 19.90
C ILE A 259 8.78 -9.15 18.39
N CYS A 260 7.68 -9.05 17.64
CA CYS A 260 7.71 -8.94 16.18
C CYS A 260 8.50 -7.71 15.70
N ALA A 261 8.34 -6.56 16.37
CA ALA A 261 9.08 -5.35 16.02
C ALA A 261 10.60 -5.51 16.22
N VAL A 262 11.04 -6.26 17.24
CA VAL A 262 12.46 -6.59 17.44
C VAL A 262 12.96 -7.51 16.32
N ALA A 263 12.23 -8.59 16.04
CA ALA A 263 12.60 -9.55 14.99
C ALA A 263 12.68 -8.90 13.59
N LEU A 264 11.81 -7.92 13.30
CA LEU A 264 11.88 -7.14 12.05
C LEU A 264 13.13 -6.25 12.00
N LYS A 265 13.44 -5.55 13.09
CA LYS A 265 14.66 -4.72 13.18
C LYS A 265 15.94 -5.53 13.00
N GLU A 266 16.00 -6.73 13.57
CA GLU A 266 17.12 -7.64 13.41
C GLU A 266 17.26 -8.12 11.96
N ARG A 267 16.15 -8.48 11.30
CA ARG A 267 16.15 -8.82 9.86
C ARG A 267 16.59 -7.65 8.99
N ASP A 268 16.12 -6.44 9.26
CA ASP A 268 16.52 -5.23 8.55
C ASP A 268 18.00 -4.89 8.78
N ALA A 269 18.53 -5.17 9.98
CA ALA A 269 19.95 -5.01 10.28
C ALA A 269 20.80 -6.04 9.52
N GLN A 270 20.39 -7.31 9.50
CA GLN A 270 21.08 -8.37 8.78
C GLN A 270 21.13 -8.06 7.28
N ARG A 271 20.00 -7.63 6.70
CA ARG A 271 19.92 -7.24 5.29
C ARG A 271 20.86 -6.09 4.94
N ARG A 272 20.88 -5.03 5.76
CA ARG A 272 21.81 -3.89 5.56
C ARG A 272 23.27 -4.31 5.65
N SER A 273 23.59 -5.35 6.42
CA SER A 273 24.94 -5.93 6.45
C SER A 273 25.26 -6.64 5.14
N THR A 274 24.36 -7.48 4.63
CA THR A 274 24.54 -8.22 3.36
C THR A 274 24.68 -7.27 2.17
N GLU A 275 23.85 -6.24 2.09
CA GLU A 275 23.91 -5.23 1.01
C GLU A 275 25.22 -4.42 1.04
N ARG A 276 25.78 -4.17 2.23
CA ARG A 276 27.12 -3.55 2.36
C ARG A 276 28.22 -4.50 1.89
N THR A 277 28.18 -5.76 2.31
CA THR A 277 29.17 -6.77 1.90
C THR A 277 29.12 -7.02 0.39
N GLU A 278 27.94 -7.05 -0.22
CA GLU A 278 27.78 -7.18 -1.68
C GLU A 278 28.28 -5.93 -2.43
N MET A 279 28.08 -4.72 -1.90
CA MET A 279 28.68 -3.49 -2.45
C MET A 279 30.21 -3.48 -2.34
N GLU A 280 30.77 -4.04 -1.26
CA GLU A 280 32.22 -4.17 -1.06
C GLU A 280 32.83 -5.25 -1.97
N LEU A 281 32.15 -6.39 -2.12
CA LEU A 281 32.55 -7.48 -3.01
C LEU A 281 32.42 -7.10 -4.49
N GLY A 282 31.37 -6.39 -4.87
CA GLY A 282 31.16 -5.86 -6.21
C GLY A 282 32.19 -4.79 -6.61
N ARG A 283 32.82 -4.11 -5.64
CA ARG A 283 34.00 -3.25 -5.87
C ARG A 283 35.30 -4.04 -6.02
N SER A 284 35.34 -5.30 -5.55
CA SER A 284 36.52 -6.19 -5.58
C SER A 284 36.58 -7.13 -6.79
N GLY A 285 35.55 -7.15 -7.65
CA GLY A 285 35.54 -7.92 -8.90
C GLY A 285 35.28 -9.42 -8.74
N ALA A 286 34.79 -9.90 -7.60
CA ALA A 286 34.45 -11.30 -7.39
C ALA A 286 32.97 -11.60 -7.78
N GLU A 287 32.74 -12.64 -8.59
CA GLU A 287 31.40 -13.12 -8.95
C GLU A 287 30.68 -13.74 -7.75
N VAL A 288 29.45 -13.29 -7.47
CA VAL A 288 28.59 -13.86 -6.43
C VAL A 288 27.50 -14.71 -7.08
N GLN A 289 27.48 -16.01 -6.79
CA GLN A 289 26.36 -16.90 -7.12
C GLN A 289 25.16 -16.55 -6.25
N SER A 290 24.11 -16.00 -6.87
CA SER A 290 22.85 -15.62 -6.22
C SER A 290 21.91 -16.82 -6.13
N SER A 291 21.82 -17.47 -4.97
CA SER A 291 20.88 -18.59 -4.74
C SER A 291 19.96 -18.40 -3.51
N ALA A 292 19.81 -17.19 -2.99
CA ALA A 292 19.03 -16.94 -1.76
C ALA A 292 18.07 -15.75 -1.90
N VAL A 293 17.06 -15.84 -2.77
CA VAL A 293 16.00 -14.81 -2.89
C VAL A 293 14.57 -15.39 -2.85
N GLU A 294 14.38 -16.71 -2.83
CA GLU A 294 13.06 -17.32 -3.11
C GLU A 294 12.12 -17.61 -1.92
N CYS A 295 12.40 -17.18 -0.68
CA CYS A 295 11.51 -17.49 0.46
C CYS A 295 10.96 -16.30 1.29
N TYR A 296 11.10 -15.05 0.86
CA TYR A 296 11.09 -13.92 1.81
C TYR A 296 9.88 -12.94 1.78
N TYR A 297 8.81 -13.19 1.00
CA TYR A 297 7.78 -12.15 0.75
C TYR A 297 6.45 -12.29 1.50
N GLY A 298 6.29 -13.26 2.40
CA GLY A 298 5.00 -13.54 3.05
C GLY A 298 4.63 -12.72 4.30
N GLY A 299 5.21 -11.54 4.54
CA GLY A 299 5.16 -10.93 5.89
C GLY A 299 5.07 -9.41 6.00
N VAL A 300 4.66 -8.70 4.95
CA VAL A 300 4.40 -7.24 5.04
C VAL A 300 3.04 -6.93 4.43
N GLY A 301 2.00 -7.22 5.22
CA GLY A 301 0.60 -6.84 4.99
C GLY A 301 -0.02 -6.42 6.32
#